data_AF-A0A7R9ZBM0-F1
#
_entry.id   AF-A0A7R9ZBM0-F1
#
_cell.length_a   1.000
_cell.length_b   1.000
_cell.length_c   1.000
_cell.angle_alpha   90.00
_cell.angle_beta   90.00
_cell.angle_gamma   90.00
#
_symmetry.space_group_name_H-M   'P 1'
#
loop_
_entity.id
_entity.type
_entity.pdbx_description
1 polymer ?
#
loop_
_entity_poly.entity_id
_entity_poly.type
_entity_poly.pdbx_seq_one_letter_code
_entity_poly.pdbx_strand_id
1 'polypeptide(L)'
;ADGLGVTGSKDDAVEQIKALYDVFVSRDCTMVEVNPLAEDVNGKLIAADAKIGFDDNAAFRQKEVHSQRDLTQEDPREVEAGEWDLNYIGLDGNIGCMVNGAGLAMSTMDIISLNGGQPANFLDV
;
A
#
# COMPACT_ATOMS: atom_id res chain seq x y z
N ALA A 1 15.64 -13.13 15.85
CA ALA A 1 14.84 -13.82 16.88
C ALA A 1 14.78 -13.03 18.18
N ASP A 2 15.92 -12.72 18.81
CA ASP A 2 15.92 -12.11 20.16
C ASP A 2 15.18 -10.77 20.27
N GLY A 3 15.19 -9.95 19.21
CA GLY A 3 14.45 -8.68 19.17
C GLY A 3 12.92 -8.81 19.08
N LEU A 4 12.37 -9.99 18.76
CA LEU A 4 10.93 -10.22 18.67
C LEU A 4 10.29 -10.51 20.04
N GLY A 5 11.07 -10.83 21.07
CA GLY A 5 10.53 -11.12 22.41
C GLY A 5 9.68 -12.39 22.51
N VAL A 6 9.84 -13.33 21.57
CA VAL A 6 9.11 -14.61 21.53
C VAL A 6 9.40 -15.45 22.77
N THR A 7 8.37 -16.08 23.34
CA THR A 7 8.49 -17.01 24.48
C THR A 7 8.56 -18.47 24.03
N GLY A 8 8.09 -18.75 22.82
CA GLY A 8 8.14 -20.06 22.17
C GLY A 8 9.47 -20.38 21.48
N SER A 9 9.40 -21.17 20.40
CA SER A 9 10.57 -21.59 19.63
C SER A 9 11.21 -20.41 18.89
N LYS A 10 12.49 -20.12 19.21
CA LYS A 10 13.26 -19.10 18.49
C LYS A 10 13.56 -19.50 17.05
N ASP A 11 13.69 -20.79 16.78
CA ASP A 11 13.95 -21.30 15.43
C ASP A 11 12.73 -21.07 14.53
N ASP A 12 11.53 -21.30 15.06
CA ASP A 12 10.27 -21.00 14.35
C ASP A 12 10.19 -19.51 14.02
N ALA A 13 10.61 -18.63 14.94
CA ALA A 13 10.65 -17.19 14.69
C ALA A 13 11.60 -16.82 13.55
N VAL A 14 12.75 -17.49 13.46
CA VAL A 14 13.70 -17.31 12.36
C VAL A 14 13.12 -17.79 11.05
N GLU A 15 12.47 -18.96 11.04
CA GLU A 15 11.83 -19.50 9.84
C GLU A 15 10.70 -18.60 9.34
N GLN A 16 9.84 -18.10 10.24
CA GLN A 16 8.76 -17.18 9.89
C GLN A 16 9.29 -15.87 9.30
N ILE A 17 10.31 -15.25 9.92
CA ILE A 17 10.90 -14.02 9.36
C ILE A 17 11.49 -14.26 7.96
N LYS A 18 12.19 -15.39 7.77
CA LYS A 18 12.74 -15.75 6.45
C LYS A 18 11.63 -15.94 5.43
N ALA A 19 10.56 -16.65 5.78
CA ALA A 19 9.43 -16.86 4.89
C ALA A 19 8.75 -15.52 4.52
N LEU A 20 8.55 -14.61 5.47
CA LEU A 20 7.98 -13.29 5.21
C LEU A 20 8.89 -12.44 4.29
N TYR A 21 10.21 -12.53 4.48
CA TYR A 21 11.18 -11.89 3.59
C TYR A 21 11.15 -12.49 2.18
N ASP A 22 11.05 -13.81 2.07
CA ASP A 22 10.93 -14.49 0.79
C ASP A 22 9.63 -14.09 0.07
N VAL A 23 8.50 -13.94 0.78
CA VAL A 23 7.26 -13.37 0.21
C VAL A 23 7.52 -11.95 -0.28
N PHE A 24 8.12 -11.09 0.56
CA PHE A 24 8.40 -9.70 0.22
C PHE A 24 9.19 -9.58 -1.10
N VAL A 25 10.26 -10.37 -1.24
CA VAL A 25 11.13 -10.32 -2.43
C VAL A 25 10.49 -11.00 -3.63
N SER A 26 9.89 -12.18 -3.46
CA SER A 26 9.38 -12.98 -4.59
C SER A 26 8.10 -12.44 -5.21
N ARG A 27 7.31 -11.67 -4.43
CA ARG A 27 6.03 -11.10 -4.87
C ARG A 27 6.09 -9.60 -5.14
N ASP A 28 7.28 -9.00 -5.16
CA ASP A 28 7.50 -7.56 -5.34
C ASP A 28 6.63 -6.73 -4.37
N CYS A 29 6.66 -7.09 -3.09
CA CYS A 29 5.93 -6.35 -2.08
C CYS A 29 6.60 -5.00 -1.80
N THR A 30 5.81 -3.96 -1.59
CA THR A 30 6.26 -2.70 -0.98
C THR A 30 6.24 -2.79 0.54
N MET A 31 5.37 -3.65 1.10
CA MET A 31 5.22 -3.84 2.54
C MET A 31 4.67 -5.24 2.85
N VAL A 32 5.18 -5.85 3.93
CA VAL A 32 4.57 -7.01 4.57
C VAL A 32 4.47 -6.69 6.06
N GLU A 33 3.26 -6.44 6.54
CA GLU A 33 2.96 -6.18 7.95
C GLU A 33 2.17 -7.36 8.51
N VAL A 34 2.69 -8.00 9.55
CA VAL A 34 1.98 -9.06 10.29
C VAL A 34 1.64 -8.51 11.67
N ASN A 35 0.36 -8.35 11.96
CA ASN A 35 -0.09 -7.79 13.23
C ASN A 35 -1.47 -8.33 13.63
N PRO A 36 -1.55 -9.31 14.55
CA PRO A 36 -0.45 -9.83 15.37
C PRO A 36 0.30 -11.01 14.74
N LEU A 37 1.61 -11.06 14.98
CA LEU A 37 2.38 -12.31 14.95
C LEU A 37 2.24 -12.98 16.33
N ALA A 38 1.27 -13.87 16.47
CA ALA A 38 0.84 -14.43 17.74
C ALA A 38 1.54 -15.75 18.08
N GLU A 39 1.60 -16.11 19.36
CA GLU A 39 1.98 -17.44 19.84
C GLU A 39 0.73 -18.20 20.28
N ASP A 40 0.60 -19.46 19.84
CA ASP A 40 -0.45 -20.34 20.34
C ASP A 40 -0.10 -20.94 21.72
N VAL A 41 -1.01 -21.76 22.27
CA VAL A 41 -0.83 -22.40 23.59
C VAL A 41 0.36 -23.36 23.66
N ASN A 42 0.91 -23.77 22.51
CA ASN A 42 2.08 -24.65 22.40
C ASN A 42 3.37 -23.85 22.11
N GLY A 43 3.31 -22.52 22.06
CA GLY A 43 4.44 -21.66 21.72
C GLY A 43 4.79 -21.64 20.23
N LYS A 44 3.86 -22.06 19.36
CA LYS A 44 4.03 -21.96 17.90
C LYS A 44 3.65 -20.57 17.43
N LEU A 45 4.48 -19.98 16.56
CA LEU A 45 4.20 -18.68 15.96
C LEU A 45 3.21 -18.78 14.79
N ILE A 46 2.28 -17.84 14.76
CA ILE A 46 1.19 -17.75 13.79
C ILE A 46 1.04 -16.29 13.33
N ALA A 47 1.10 -16.06 12.02
CA ALA A 47 0.66 -14.81 11.43
C ALA A 47 -0.88 -14.79 11.43
N ALA A 48 -1.48 -14.22 12.48
CA ALA A 48 -2.93 -14.27 12.69
C ALA A 48 -3.68 -13.27 11.79
N ASP A 49 -3.03 -12.15 11.48
CA ASP A 49 -3.52 -11.15 10.55
C ASP A 49 -2.33 -10.49 9.83
N ALA A 50 -2.54 -10.05 8.59
CA ALA A 50 -1.51 -9.44 7.78
C ALA A 50 -2.07 -8.44 6.77
N LYS A 51 -1.32 -7.36 6.57
CA LYS A 51 -1.51 -6.40 5.49
C LYS A 51 -0.29 -6.43 4.58
N ILE A 52 -0.52 -6.70 3.30
CA ILE A 52 0.54 -6.79 2.30
C ILE A 52 0.26 -5.74 1.23
N GLY A 53 1.27 -4.92 0.94
CA GLY A 53 1.28 -3.98 -0.17
C GLY A 53 2.18 -4.48 -1.28
N PHE A 54 1.78 -4.27 -2.53
CA PHE A 54 2.50 -4.70 -3.73
C PHE A 54 2.96 -3.49 -4.55
N ASP A 55 4.03 -3.63 -5.32
CA ASP A 55 4.52 -2.58 -6.22
C ASP A 55 3.75 -2.63 -7.56
N ASP A 56 2.94 -1.62 -7.84
CA ASP A 56 2.18 -1.52 -9.09
C ASP A 56 3.07 -1.51 -10.34
N ASN A 57 4.32 -1.03 -10.22
CA ASN A 57 5.27 -1.07 -11.33
C ASN A 57 5.71 -2.51 -11.68
N ALA A 58 5.52 -3.47 -10.79
CA ALA A 58 5.83 -4.88 -11.01
C ALA A 58 4.66 -5.67 -11.62
N ALA A 59 3.53 -5.02 -11.91
CA ALA A 59 2.33 -5.70 -12.42
C ALA A 59 2.56 -6.53 -13.68
N PHE A 60 3.48 -6.10 -14.55
CA PHE A 60 3.84 -6.82 -15.77
C PHE A 60 4.40 -8.23 -15.51
N ARG A 61 5.05 -8.45 -14.36
CA ARG A 61 5.65 -9.74 -13.95
C ARG A 61 4.88 -10.45 -12.83
N GLN A 62 4.09 -9.73 -12.02
CA GLN A 62 3.29 -10.29 -10.92
C GLN A 62 1.81 -10.51 -11.30
N LYS A 63 1.55 -11.12 -12.46
CA LYS A 63 0.18 -11.25 -13.00
C LYS A 63 -0.81 -11.94 -12.05
N GLU A 64 -0.37 -12.96 -11.32
CA GLU A 64 -1.20 -13.68 -10.35
C GLU A 64 -1.68 -12.78 -9.21
N VAL A 65 -0.78 -11.93 -8.67
CA VAL A 65 -1.10 -10.99 -7.59
C VAL A 65 -2.07 -9.93 -8.09
N HIS A 66 -1.77 -9.29 -9.22
CA HIS A 66 -2.63 -8.21 -9.74
C HIS A 66 -3.98 -8.71 -10.27
N SER A 67 -4.10 -10.01 -10.60
CA SER A 67 -5.41 -10.61 -10.91
C SER A 67 -6.35 -10.70 -9.71
N GLN A 68 -5.84 -10.54 -8.48
CA GLN A 68 -6.61 -10.54 -7.24
C GLN A 68 -7.01 -9.12 -6.78
N ARG A 69 -6.73 -8.09 -7.60
CA ARG A 69 -7.13 -6.71 -7.30
C ARG A 69 -8.66 -6.61 -7.21
N ASP A 70 -9.16 -6.14 -6.07
CA ASP A 70 -10.58 -5.91 -5.83
C ASP A 70 -10.91 -4.41 -5.93
N LEU A 71 -11.40 -4.01 -7.11
CA LEU A 71 -11.76 -2.62 -7.40
C LEU A 71 -12.90 -2.08 -6.51
N THR A 72 -13.66 -2.95 -5.82
CA THR A 72 -14.72 -2.49 -4.91
C THR A 72 -14.20 -1.83 -3.64
N GLN A 73 -12.90 -2.03 -3.33
CA GLN A 73 -12.22 -1.42 -2.20
C GLN A 73 -11.54 -0.08 -2.55
N GLU A 74 -11.59 0.33 -3.82
CA GLU A 74 -10.92 1.53 -4.32
C GLU A 74 -11.94 2.63 -4.65
N ASP A 75 -11.49 3.88 -4.72
CA ASP A 75 -12.35 4.97 -5.17
C ASP A 75 -12.65 4.80 -6.67
N PRO A 76 -13.93 4.73 -7.09
CA PRO A 76 -14.28 4.50 -8.49
C PRO A 76 -13.73 5.59 -9.43
N ARG A 77 -13.49 6.81 -8.93
CA ARG A 77 -12.90 7.90 -9.71
C ARG A 77 -11.41 7.67 -10.00
N GLU A 78 -10.69 7.08 -9.05
CA GLU A 78 -9.27 6.73 -9.21
C GLU A 78 -9.13 5.55 -10.18
N VAL A 79 -10.03 4.56 -10.08
CA VAL A 79 -10.10 3.44 -11.02
C VAL A 79 -10.37 3.93 -12.44
N GLU A 80 -11.38 4.78 -12.63
CA GLU A 80 -11.70 5.35 -13.94
C GLU A 80 -10.54 6.18 -14.50
N ALA A 81 -9.91 7.03 -13.69
CA ALA A 81 -8.75 7.83 -14.10
C ALA A 81 -7.58 6.94 -14.57
N GLY A 82 -7.33 5.83 -13.88
CA GLY A 82 -6.29 4.87 -14.24
C GLY A 82 -6.49 4.21 -15.61
N GLU A 83 -7.72 4.08 -16.10
CA GLU A 83 -8.00 3.57 -17.46
C GLU A 83 -7.51 4.52 -18.57
N TRP A 84 -7.27 5.78 -18.22
CA TRP A 84 -6.78 6.84 -19.11
C TRP A 84 -5.33 7.23 -18.83
N ASP A 85 -4.60 6.42 -18.06
CA ASP A 85 -3.23 6.71 -17.60
C ASP A 85 -3.13 8.03 -16.80
N LEU A 86 -4.20 8.42 -16.09
CA LEU A 86 -4.24 9.61 -15.24
C LEU A 86 -4.06 9.24 -13.76
N ASN A 87 -3.28 10.03 -13.02
CA ASN A 87 -3.16 9.87 -11.58
C ASN A 87 -4.13 10.83 -10.89
N TYR A 88 -5.27 10.33 -10.41
CA TYR A 88 -6.27 11.09 -9.65
C TYR A 88 -6.24 10.66 -8.18
N ILE A 89 -6.44 11.62 -7.26
CA ILE A 89 -6.73 11.34 -5.85
C ILE A 89 -7.82 12.30 -5.39
N GLY A 90 -8.89 11.76 -4.81
CA GLY A 90 -10.00 12.55 -4.26
C GLY A 90 -9.67 13.23 -2.94
N LEU A 91 -10.09 14.49 -2.77
CA LEU A 91 -10.00 15.25 -1.52
C LEU A 91 -11.37 15.86 -1.18
N ASP A 92 -11.54 16.34 0.05
CA ASP A 92 -12.82 16.87 0.56
C ASP A 92 -13.09 18.35 0.22
N GLY A 93 -12.29 18.95 -0.65
CA GLY A 93 -12.40 20.37 -1.01
C GLY A 93 -13.42 20.67 -2.12
N ASN A 94 -13.38 21.92 -2.61
CA ASN A 94 -14.31 22.45 -3.60
C ASN A 94 -13.65 23.11 -4.82
N ILE A 95 -12.30 23.14 -4.89
CA ILE A 95 -11.54 23.67 -6.02
C ILE A 95 -10.82 22.53 -6.72
N GLY A 96 -11.25 22.20 -7.95
CA GLY A 96 -10.61 21.17 -8.76
C GLY A 96 -9.29 21.62 -9.38
N CYS A 97 -8.32 20.72 -9.45
CA CYS A 97 -7.00 20.96 -10.05
C CYS A 97 -6.74 19.95 -11.19
N MET A 98 -6.08 20.39 -12.25
CA MET A 98 -5.57 19.54 -13.34
C MET A 98 -4.23 20.12 -13.76
N VAL A 99 -3.18 19.32 -13.65
CA VAL A 99 -1.79 19.79 -13.77
C VAL A 99 -0.95 18.71 -14.42
N ASN A 100 0.07 19.08 -15.19
CA ASN A 100 1.04 18.14 -15.75
C ASN A 100 2.31 18.06 -14.89
N GLY A 101 2.52 16.90 -14.29
CA GLY A 101 3.59 16.57 -13.35
C GLY A 101 3.13 16.57 -11.88
N ALA A 102 3.29 15.44 -11.21
CA ALA A 102 2.92 15.23 -9.81
C ALA A 102 3.46 16.30 -8.84
N GLY A 103 4.72 16.72 -9.02
CA GLY A 103 5.32 17.77 -8.18
C GLY A 103 4.62 19.14 -8.31
N LEU A 104 4.21 19.49 -9.53
CA LEU A 104 3.47 20.72 -9.78
C LEU A 104 2.01 20.60 -9.31
N ALA A 105 1.40 19.42 -9.46
CA ALA A 105 0.06 19.14 -8.95
C ALA A 105 -0.01 19.30 -7.41
N MET A 106 0.95 18.73 -6.67
CA MET A 106 1.08 18.95 -5.21
C MET A 106 1.27 20.43 -4.87
N SER A 107 2.22 21.10 -5.54
CA SER A 107 2.48 22.53 -5.30
C SER A 107 1.26 23.41 -5.59
N THR A 108 0.43 23.03 -6.56
CA THR A 108 -0.81 23.73 -6.92
C THR A 108 -1.87 23.58 -5.83
N MET A 109 -2.01 22.38 -5.25
CA MET A 109 -2.91 22.17 -4.10
C MET A 109 -2.42 22.94 -2.85
N ASP A 110 -1.11 22.96 -2.63
CA ASP A 110 -0.50 23.70 -1.52
C ASP A 110 -0.75 25.20 -1.65
N ILE A 111 -0.53 25.79 -2.83
CA ILE A 111 -0.76 27.23 -3.02
C ILE A 111 -2.25 27.60 -2.92
N ILE A 112 -3.17 26.73 -3.35
CA ILE A 112 -4.61 26.92 -3.15
C ILE A 112 -4.93 26.97 -1.65
N SER A 113 -4.43 26.00 -0.90
CA SER A 113 -4.64 25.91 0.55
C SER A 113 -4.04 27.10 1.29
N LEU A 114 -2.82 27.53 0.89
CA LEU A 114 -2.15 28.71 1.44
C LEU A 114 -2.94 30.01 1.22
N ASN A 115 -3.74 30.09 0.16
CA ASN A 115 -4.61 31.24 -0.13
C ASN A 115 -6.05 31.06 0.38
N GLY A 116 -6.29 30.08 1.27
CA GLY A 116 -7.57 29.86 1.92
C GLY A 116 -8.59 29.07 1.10
N GLY A 117 -8.20 28.52 -0.05
CA GLY A 117 -9.00 27.59 -0.83
C GLY A 117 -8.95 26.18 -0.26
N GLN A 118 -9.83 25.30 -0.74
CA GLN A 118 -9.85 23.88 -0.36
C GLN A 118 -9.73 23.03 -1.63
N PRO A 119 -8.56 22.41 -1.91
CA PRO A 119 -8.38 21.58 -3.10
C PRO A 119 -9.29 20.35 -3.03
N ALA A 120 -10.02 20.09 -4.11
CA ALA A 120 -10.97 18.98 -4.23
C ALA A 120 -10.33 17.70 -4.77
N ASN A 121 -9.17 17.81 -5.42
CA ASN A 121 -8.47 16.65 -5.97
C ASN A 121 -7.00 16.96 -6.28
N PHE A 122 -6.20 15.91 -6.32
CA PHE A 122 -4.97 15.82 -7.09
C PHE A 122 -5.31 15.23 -8.46
N LEU A 123 -4.74 15.77 -9.54
CA LEU A 123 -4.81 15.17 -10.87
C LEU A 123 -3.57 15.53 -11.67
N ASP A 124 -2.81 14.50 -12.04
CA ASP A 124 -1.65 14.55 -12.92
C ASP A 124 -2.01 14.02 -14.32
N VAL A 125 -1.67 14.78 -15.37
CA VAL A 125 -1.94 14.49 -16.80
C VAL A 125 -0.68 14.25 -17.62
#